data_AF-A0A9W8DK31-F1
#
_entry.id   AF-A0A9W8DK31-F1
#
_cell.length_a   1.000
_cell.length_b   1.000
_cell.length_c   1.000
_cell.angle_alpha   90.00
_cell.angle_beta   90.00
_cell.angle_gamma   90.00
#
_symmetry.space_group_name_H-M   'P 1'
#
loop_
_entity.id
_entity.type
_entity.pdbx_description
1 polymer ?
#
loop_
_entity_poly.entity_id
_entity_poly.type
_entity_poly.pdbx_seq_one_letter_code
_entity_poly.pdbx_strand_id
1 'polypeptide(L)'
;MSDTEDKAPVVEKSVPPPKYGDNPSSAVDAQARIVQQKGILDDVIDGVQLGLLVILFICLIFAAVLGRSLPTVFPVTQPIYDFVLSLPETVSNLPQTLCAAWEIRPTNAEELTEAFRMLSEWFQVTLHTLPYKQCVLGFSWSMYLLETKLNIRQRDRLHEVRRPKAISSFISRQVYLEANAYGLDKSSLQLVKDFVGQIQTTVIIVYDMIPQLWTEVGVQMEVWLGLGSDYAITQSVLFFIAVMAISTVLSLPFDLYATFVVEKRHGFNKQTMGLFFSDMFKSLVLMVVLGTPILAGFLWVIDRTGSKFFLYAWALMALVQLLLIVIYPTVIQPLFNKFDPLPQGELREAIEALASRLNFPLKKLYMVDGSKRSSHSNAYVFGFFKAKRIVIYDTLIEQCTTDEIVAVVGHELGHWKQNHTLRMLAVAQFQILFIFFAFSCFIAEQSMYTSFGIDGMPVMLGFLFFQYLYEPLGSLMQFAVNVMSRKHEFEADEFSKNLGYGKSLASCLIKLQIENKATMNPDPIYSAYTYSHPPLVERLNALGNPHLASKKE
;
A
#
# COMPACT_ATOMS: atom_id res chain seq x y z
N MET A 1 53.35 21.91 -62.52
CA MET A 1 53.80 21.71 -61.13
C MET A 1 53.45 22.98 -60.38
N SER A 2 52.69 22.83 -59.29
CA SER A 2 52.61 23.69 -58.09
C SER A 2 52.34 25.20 -58.25
N ASP A 3 51.52 25.88 -57.45
CA ASP A 3 50.77 25.49 -56.25
C ASP A 3 49.67 26.53 -55.99
N THR A 4 48.59 26.01 -55.43
CA THR A 4 47.51 26.68 -54.72
C THR A 4 47.91 26.96 -53.27
N GLU A 5 47.47 28.09 -52.69
CA GLU A 5 46.65 28.17 -51.47
C GLU A 5 46.72 29.57 -50.85
N ASP A 6 45.56 30.18 -50.62
CA ASP A 6 45.41 31.51 -50.04
C ASP A 6 44.22 31.51 -49.05
N LYS A 7 44.51 32.02 -47.84
CA LYS A 7 43.64 32.69 -46.85
C LYS A 7 43.06 31.94 -45.63
N ALA A 8 43.41 32.55 -44.49
CA ALA A 8 43.18 32.25 -43.08
C ALA A 8 41.82 32.83 -42.54
N PRO A 9 41.46 32.59 -41.26
CA PRO A 9 40.09 32.25 -40.83
C PRO A 9 39.15 33.44 -40.51
N VAL A 10 37.86 33.17 -40.67
CA VAL A 10 36.73 34.06 -40.33
C VAL A 10 36.27 33.80 -38.89
N VAL A 11 36.11 34.88 -38.14
CA VAL A 11 35.55 34.95 -36.78
C VAL A 11 34.08 34.52 -36.78
N GLU A 12 33.78 33.46 -36.02
CA GLU A 12 32.44 32.90 -35.83
C GLU A 12 31.59 33.86 -34.98
N LYS A 13 30.55 34.45 -35.58
CA LYS A 13 29.56 35.26 -34.85
C LYS A 13 28.64 34.32 -34.05
N SER A 14 28.60 34.53 -32.74
CA SER A 14 27.69 33.91 -31.77
C SER A 14 26.23 33.95 -32.23
N VAL A 15 25.64 32.77 -32.41
CA VAL A 15 24.19 32.59 -32.56
C VAL A 15 23.53 32.81 -31.20
N PRO A 16 22.53 33.71 -31.05
CA PRO A 16 21.82 33.86 -29.78
C PRO A 16 20.98 32.60 -29.50
N PRO A 17 20.79 32.21 -28.23
CA PRO A 17 20.00 31.03 -27.90
C PRO A 17 18.55 31.21 -28.40
N PRO A 18 17.85 30.14 -28.81
CA PRO A 18 16.49 30.25 -29.29
C PRO A 18 15.62 30.80 -28.17
N LYS A 19 14.97 31.94 -28.44
CA LYS A 19 13.87 32.44 -27.63
C LYS A 19 12.77 31.37 -27.66
N TYR A 20 12.55 30.69 -26.53
CA TYR A 20 11.37 29.85 -26.33
C TYR A 20 10.14 30.73 -26.50
N GLY A 21 9.48 30.60 -27.65
CA GLY A 21 8.23 31.26 -27.95
C GLY A 21 7.08 30.51 -27.29
N ASP A 22 6.29 31.24 -26.51
CA ASP A 22 4.99 30.83 -25.97
C ASP A 22 4.03 30.45 -27.11
N ASN A 23 4.01 29.17 -27.47
CA ASN A 23 2.93 28.58 -28.25
C ASN A 23 2.36 27.39 -27.48
N PRO A 24 1.13 27.46 -26.93
CA PRO A 24 0.54 26.40 -26.11
C PRO A 24 0.53 25.03 -26.81
N SER A 25 0.44 24.99 -28.15
CA SER A 25 0.51 23.73 -28.89
C SER A 25 1.87 23.05 -28.75
N SER A 26 2.97 23.81 -28.71
CA SER A 26 4.32 23.26 -28.59
C SER A 26 4.60 22.62 -27.23
N ALA A 27 4.09 23.22 -26.14
CA ALA A 27 4.23 22.69 -24.79
C ALA A 27 3.36 21.43 -24.58
N VAL A 28 2.11 21.46 -25.06
CA VAL A 28 1.21 20.30 -25.02
C VAL A 28 1.76 19.16 -25.86
N ASP A 29 2.33 19.45 -27.03
CA ASP A 29 2.93 18.43 -27.89
C ASP A 29 4.26 17.91 -27.33
N ALA A 30 5.05 18.73 -26.64
CA ALA A 30 6.22 18.28 -25.88
C ALA A 30 5.81 17.34 -24.73
N GLN A 31 4.76 17.69 -23.99
CA GLN A 31 4.22 16.84 -22.93
C GLN A 31 3.66 15.53 -23.49
N ALA A 32 2.98 15.58 -24.65
CA ALA A 32 2.50 14.39 -25.35
C ALA A 32 3.67 13.47 -25.76
N ARG A 33 4.80 14.04 -26.20
CA ARG A 33 6.01 13.26 -26.49
C ARG A 33 6.57 12.59 -25.24
N ILE A 34 6.61 13.28 -24.09
CA ILE A 34 7.04 12.68 -22.82
C ILE A 34 6.15 11.50 -22.46
N VAL A 35 4.83 11.67 -22.56
CA VAL A 35 3.86 10.60 -22.27
C VAL A 35 3.97 9.44 -23.26
N GLN A 36 4.28 9.70 -24.54
CA GLN A 36 4.48 8.66 -25.55
C GLN A 36 5.84 7.97 -25.49
N GLN A 37 6.84 8.65 -24.91
CA GLN A 37 8.19 8.14 -24.88
C GLN A 37 8.23 6.91 -23.96
N LYS A 38 8.41 5.75 -24.59
CA LYS A 38 8.84 4.54 -23.91
C LYS A 38 10.34 4.67 -23.61
N GLY A 39 10.70 4.47 -22.35
CA GLY A 39 12.08 4.50 -21.89
C GLY A 39 12.68 3.10 -21.75
N ILE A 40 13.92 3.04 -21.27
CA ILE A 40 14.62 1.78 -20.98
C ILE A 40 13.78 0.86 -20.08
N LEU A 41 13.06 1.42 -19.11
CA LEU A 41 12.20 0.64 -18.23
C LEU A 41 11.05 -0.03 -19.01
N ASP A 42 10.46 0.66 -19.98
CA ASP A 42 9.39 0.13 -20.82
C ASP A 42 9.93 -0.96 -21.75
N ASP A 43 11.12 -0.75 -22.33
CA ASP A 43 11.81 -1.76 -23.14
C ASP A 43 12.17 -3.00 -22.31
N VAL A 44 12.61 -2.81 -21.06
CA VAL A 44 12.87 -3.90 -20.11
C VAL A 44 11.58 -4.60 -19.73
N ILE A 45 10.48 -3.89 -19.48
CA ILE A 45 9.17 -4.50 -19.18
C ILE A 45 8.70 -5.34 -20.38
N ASP A 46 8.71 -4.77 -21.58
CA ASP A 46 8.30 -5.45 -22.80
C ASP A 46 9.20 -6.68 -23.06
N GLY A 47 10.51 -6.53 -22.87
CA GLY A 47 11.50 -7.60 -22.98
C GLY A 47 11.38 -8.68 -21.91
N VAL A 48 11.07 -8.32 -20.66
CA VAL A 48 10.85 -9.25 -19.54
C VAL A 48 9.51 -9.97 -19.71
N GLN A 49 8.45 -9.31 -20.17
CA GLN A 49 7.18 -9.98 -20.45
C GLN A 49 7.32 -10.98 -21.60
N LEU A 50 8.00 -10.59 -22.68
CA LEU A 50 8.32 -11.50 -23.78
C LEU A 50 9.23 -12.63 -23.29
N GLY A 51 10.25 -12.31 -22.50
CA GLY A 51 11.17 -13.25 -21.88
C GLY A 51 10.47 -14.23 -20.93
N LEU A 52 9.52 -13.77 -20.11
CA LEU A 52 8.70 -14.59 -19.23
C LEU A 52 7.73 -15.45 -20.02
N LEU A 53 7.12 -14.95 -21.09
CA LEU A 53 6.28 -15.76 -22.00
C LEU A 53 7.10 -16.85 -22.67
N VAL A 54 8.31 -16.51 -23.13
CA VAL A 54 9.25 -17.46 -23.73
C VAL A 54 9.78 -18.44 -22.70
N ILE A 55 10.15 -18.00 -21.49
CA ILE A 55 10.57 -18.86 -20.38
C ILE A 55 9.40 -19.74 -19.95
N LEU A 56 8.17 -19.25 -19.85
CA LEU A 56 7.01 -20.06 -19.48
C LEU A 56 6.71 -21.10 -20.56
N PHE A 57 6.82 -20.73 -21.84
CA PHE A 57 6.71 -21.65 -22.97
C PHE A 57 7.85 -22.69 -22.99
N ILE A 58 9.09 -22.25 -22.76
CA ILE A 58 10.27 -23.12 -22.64
C ILE A 58 10.16 -23.99 -21.40
N CYS A 59 9.69 -23.50 -20.26
CA CYS A 59 9.46 -24.25 -19.03
C CYS A 59 8.30 -25.23 -19.19
N LEU A 60 7.28 -24.93 -19.98
CA LEU A 60 6.25 -25.91 -20.35
C LEU A 60 6.82 -27.02 -21.24
N ILE A 61 7.72 -26.66 -22.16
CA ILE A 61 8.45 -27.62 -23.01
C ILE A 61 9.51 -28.41 -22.19
N PHE A 62 10.25 -27.77 -21.31
CA PHE A 62 11.27 -28.36 -20.44
C PHE A 62 10.65 -29.15 -19.29
N ALA A 63 9.50 -28.76 -18.75
CA ALA A 63 8.75 -29.60 -17.81
C ALA A 63 8.22 -30.85 -18.52
N ALA A 64 7.82 -30.72 -19.79
CA ALA A 64 7.40 -31.86 -20.63
C ALA A 64 8.57 -32.77 -21.06
N VAL A 65 9.81 -32.27 -21.16
CA VAL A 65 10.97 -33.01 -21.74
C VAL A 65 12.09 -33.31 -20.72
N LEU A 66 12.34 -32.42 -19.77
CA LEU A 66 13.53 -32.34 -18.92
C LEU A 66 13.23 -32.17 -17.42
N GLY A 67 11.97 -32.29 -16.97
CA GLY A 67 11.53 -31.96 -15.60
C GLY A 67 12.60 -32.25 -14.54
N ARG A 68 13.13 -33.48 -14.50
CA ARG A 68 14.12 -33.96 -13.51
C ARG A 68 15.49 -33.24 -13.47
N SER A 69 15.86 -32.45 -14.47
CA SER A 69 17.22 -31.90 -14.64
C SER A 69 17.29 -30.36 -14.53
N LEU A 70 16.17 -29.68 -14.32
CA LEU A 70 16.12 -28.21 -14.21
C LEU A 70 16.99 -27.65 -13.05
N PRO A 71 16.99 -28.26 -11.85
CA PRO A 71 17.73 -27.72 -10.72
C PRO A 71 19.24 -27.89 -10.79
N THR A 72 19.71 -28.90 -11.52
CA THR A 72 21.14 -29.16 -11.75
C THR A 72 21.79 -28.07 -12.62
N VAL A 73 21.02 -27.37 -13.44
CA VAL A 73 21.52 -26.32 -14.35
C VAL A 73 21.42 -24.93 -13.70
N PHE A 74 20.37 -24.67 -12.92
CA PHE A 74 20.15 -23.41 -12.21
C PHE A 74 19.90 -23.68 -10.73
N PRO A 75 20.94 -23.77 -9.89
CA PRO A 75 20.78 -24.10 -8.47
C PRO A 75 19.84 -23.16 -7.71
N VAL A 76 19.73 -21.90 -8.15
CA VAL A 76 18.82 -20.90 -7.56
C VAL A 76 17.33 -21.24 -7.77
N THR A 77 16.99 -22.06 -8.77
CA THR A 77 15.60 -22.47 -9.05
C THR A 77 15.20 -23.75 -8.33
N GLN A 78 16.15 -24.45 -7.68
CA GLN A 78 15.89 -25.67 -6.89
C GLN A 78 14.72 -25.51 -5.91
N PRO A 79 14.62 -24.43 -5.10
CA PRO A 79 13.51 -24.29 -4.15
C PRO A 79 12.14 -24.18 -4.82
N ILE A 80 12.07 -23.52 -5.98
CA ILE A 80 10.82 -23.35 -6.76
C ILE A 80 10.45 -24.67 -7.43
N TYR A 81 11.43 -25.39 -7.96
CA TYR A 81 11.24 -26.69 -8.57
C TYR A 81 10.73 -27.73 -7.57
N ASP A 82 11.35 -27.79 -6.38
CA ASP A 82 10.93 -28.69 -5.30
C ASP A 82 9.51 -28.37 -4.83
N PHE A 83 9.15 -27.08 -4.74
CA PHE A 83 7.77 -26.66 -4.46
C PHE A 83 6.80 -27.18 -5.51
N VAL A 84 7.08 -26.95 -6.80
CA VAL A 84 6.19 -27.36 -7.90
C VAL A 84 6.04 -28.89 -7.96
N LEU A 85 7.10 -29.65 -7.68
CA LEU A 85 7.02 -31.10 -7.58
C LEU A 85 6.29 -31.61 -6.33
N SER A 86 6.34 -30.87 -5.22
CA SER A 86 5.59 -31.19 -4.01
C SER A 86 4.09 -30.91 -4.16
N LEU A 87 3.69 -30.04 -5.11
CA LEU A 87 2.29 -29.71 -5.35
C LEU A 87 1.44 -30.96 -5.69
N PRO A 88 1.82 -31.85 -6.63
CA PRO A 88 1.08 -33.09 -6.86
C PRO A 88 0.87 -33.96 -5.62
N GLU A 89 1.88 -34.24 -4.77
CA GLU A 89 1.68 -35.04 -3.55
C GLU A 89 0.79 -34.33 -2.52
N THR A 90 0.97 -33.02 -2.35
CA THR A 90 0.16 -32.18 -1.47
C THR A 90 -1.30 -32.10 -1.97
N VAL A 91 -1.49 -31.94 -3.28
CA VAL A 91 -2.79 -31.77 -3.98
C VAL A 91 -3.46 -33.10 -4.33
N SER A 92 -2.76 -34.24 -4.27
CA SER A 92 -3.35 -35.60 -4.46
C SER A 92 -3.79 -36.25 -3.15
N ASN A 93 -3.23 -35.82 -2.01
CA ASN A 93 -3.81 -36.12 -0.69
C ASN A 93 -5.01 -35.19 -0.39
N LEU A 94 -4.97 -33.94 -0.87
CA LEU A 94 -6.06 -32.97 -0.81
C LEU A 94 -7.46 -33.48 -1.23
N PRO A 95 -7.64 -34.22 -2.35
CA PRO A 95 -8.95 -34.57 -2.87
C PRO A 95 -9.52 -35.77 -2.11
N GLN A 96 -8.71 -36.72 -1.62
CA GLN A 96 -9.27 -37.89 -0.94
C GLN A 96 -9.81 -37.55 0.44
N THR A 97 -9.09 -36.76 1.25
CA THR A 97 -9.56 -36.40 2.60
C THR A 97 -10.63 -35.31 2.56
N LEU A 98 -10.53 -34.31 1.67
CA LEU A 98 -11.60 -33.33 1.48
C LEU A 98 -12.84 -33.93 0.81
N CYS A 99 -12.71 -34.81 -0.20
CA CYS A 99 -13.88 -35.49 -0.75
C CYS A 99 -14.50 -36.41 0.29
N ALA A 100 -13.73 -37.15 1.08
CA ALA A 100 -14.29 -37.97 2.16
C ALA A 100 -15.02 -37.12 3.21
N ALA A 101 -14.45 -35.98 3.64
CA ALA A 101 -15.11 -35.05 4.56
C ALA A 101 -16.34 -34.36 3.93
N TRP A 102 -16.34 -34.12 2.63
CA TRP A 102 -17.43 -33.49 1.87
C TRP A 102 -18.54 -34.50 1.49
N GLU A 103 -18.20 -35.78 1.39
CA GLU A 103 -19.14 -36.89 1.20
C GLU A 103 -19.95 -37.17 2.47
N ILE A 104 -19.39 -36.85 3.64
CA ILE A 104 -20.18 -36.74 4.87
C ILE A 104 -21.17 -35.61 4.65
N ARG A 105 -22.45 -35.95 4.47
CA ARG A 105 -23.58 -35.01 4.54
C ARG A 105 -24.08 -35.01 5.98
N PRO A 106 -23.52 -34.21 6.90
CA PRO A 106 -23.83 -34.33 8.31
C PRO A 106 -25.31 -34.06 8.54
N THR A 107 -26.02 -35.10 8.98
CA THR A 107 -27.43 -35.03 9.38
C THR A 107 -27.58 -34.87 10.89
N ASN A 108 -26.50 -35.09 11.64
CA ASN A 108 -26.44 -35.00 13.09
C ASN A 108 -25.10 -34.41 13.58
N ALA A 109 -25.04 -34.11 14.88
CA ALA A 109 -23.86 -33.48 15.50
C ALA A 109 -22.62 -34.37 15.54
N GLU A 110 -22.78 -35.70 15.57
CA GLU A 110 -21.66 -36.65 15.59
C GLU A 110 -20.96 -36.69 14.23
N GLU A 111 -21.72 -36.78 13.14
CA GLU A 111 -21.20 -36.72 11.76
C GLU A 111 -20.50 -35.39 11.47
N LEU A 112 -21.05 -34.28 11.99
CA LEU A 112 -20.42 -32.97 11.87
C LEU A 112 -19.08 -32.93 12.61
N THR A 113 -19.04 -33.49 13.82
CA THR A 113 -17.82 -33.57 14.64
C THR A 113 -16.75 -34.41 13.96
N GLU A 114 -17.15 -35.52 13.35
CA GLU A 114 -16.24 -36.40 12.62
C GLU A 114 -15.67 -35.73 11.36
N ALA A 115 -16.49 -35.03 10.58
CA ALA A 115 -16.01 -34.24 9.44
C ALA A 115 -15.00 -33.16 9.89
N PHE A 116 -15.27 -32.47 11.00
CA PHE A 116 -14.32 -31.51 11.58
C PHE A 116 -13.02 -32.17 12.06
N ARG A 117 -13.10 -33.35 12.68
CA ARG A 117 -11.92 -34.11 13.11
C ARG A 117 -11.03 -34.46 11.92
N MET A 118 -11.61 -35.00 10.85
CA MET A 118 -10.88 -35.35 9.63
C MET A 118 -10.21 -34.13 8.98
N LEU A 119 -10.92 -33.01 8.89
CA LEU A 119 -10.38 -31.75 8.38
C LEU A 119 -9.24 -31.22 9.27
N SER A 120 -9.40 -31.31 10.58
CA SER A 120 -8.38 -30.89 11.54
C SER A 120 -7.13 -31.76 11.44
N GLU A 121 -7.26 -33.08 11.37
CA GLU A 121 -6.13 -34.01 11.22
C GLU A 121 -5.38 -33.78 9.91
N TRP A 122 -6.12 -33.65 8.80
CA TRP A 122 -5.54 -33.30 7.52
C TRP A 122 -4.77 -31.98 7.58
N PHE A 123 -5.36 -30.96 8.20
CA PHE A 123 -4.73 -29.65 8.34
C PHE A 123 -3.43 -29.72 9.15
N GLN A 124 -3.44 -30.44 10.28
CA GLN A 124 -2.25 -30.63 11.13
C GLN A 124 -1.13 -31.40 10.41
N VAL A 125 -1.46 -32.49 9.71
CA VAL A 125 -0.47 -33.25 8.90
C VAL A 125 0.10 -32.38 7.79
N THR A 126 -0.76 -31.60 7.14
CA THR A 126 -0.33 -30.68 6.08
C THR A 126 0.64 -29.65 6.65
N LEU A 127 0.27 -28.93 7.71
CA LEU A 127 1.14 -27.95 8.37
C LEU A 127 2.51 -28.54 8.70
N HIS A 128 2.54 -29.71 9.35
CA HIS A 128 3.79 -30.31 9.79
C HIS A 128 4.76 -30.64 8.63
N THR A 129 4.21 -31.01 7.47
CA THR A 129 4.97 -31.43 6.28
C THR A 129 5.25 -30.30 5.29
N LEU A 130 4.76 -29.08 5.55
CA LEU A 130 4.90 -27.97 4.60
C LEU A 130 6.38 -27.59 4.39
N PRO A 131 6.82 -27.43 3.13
CA PRO A 131 8.12 -26.85 2.81
C PRO A 131 8.06 -25.32 2.99
N TYR A 132 8.07 -24.85 4.24
CA TYR A 132 7.73 -23.47 4.61
C TYR A 132 8.55 -22.41 3.88
N LYS A 133 9.87 -22.60 3.77
CA LYS A 133 10.77 -21.65 3.08
C LYS A 133 10.42 -21.54 1.60
N GLN A 134 10.09 -22.67 0.95
CA GLN A 134 9.67 -22.71 -0.43
C GLN A 134 8.28 -22.10 -0.63
N CYS A 135 7.32 -22.37 0.27
CA CYS A 135 6.00 -21.75 0.25
C CYS A 135 6.10 -20.22 0.36
N VAL A 136 6.90 -19.72 1.31
CA VAL A 136 7.14 -18.28 1.49
C VAL A 136 7.71 -17.65 0.22
N LEU A 137 8.75 -18.25 -0.38
CA LEU A 137 9.31 -17.76 -1.64
C LEU A 137 8.29 -17.80 -2.79
N GLY A 138 7.55 -18.90 -2.92
CA GLY A 138 6.54 -19.09 -3.96
C GLY A 138 5.40 -18.07 -3.85
N PHE A 139 4.90 -17.83 -2.64
CA PHE A 139 3.87 -16.85 -2.37
C PHE A 139 4.37 -15.43 -2.63
N SER A 140 5.53 -15.07 -2.11
CA SER A 140 6.13 -13.74 -2.33
C SER A 140 6.31 -13.43 -3.83
N TRP A 141 6.89 -14.36 -4.61
CA TRP A 141 7.06 -14.15 -6.06
C TRP A 141 5.72 -14.14 -6.81
N SER A 142 4.76 -14.97 -6.41
CA SER A 142 3.42 -14.98 -7.04
C SER A 142 2.70 -13.65 -6.83
N MET A 143 2.76 -13.11 -5.61
CA MET A 143 2.18 -11.82 -5.26
C MET A 143 2.89 -10.68 -6.00
N TYR A 144 4.23 -10.66 -5.98
CA TYR A 144 5.01 -9.69 -6.74
C TYR A 144 4.65 -9.68 -8.23
N LEU A 145 4.53 -10.85 -8.86
CA LEU A 145 4.17 -10.96 -10.28
C LEU A 145 2.74 -10.49 -10.56
N LEU A 146 1.79 -10.83 -9.68
CA LEU A 146 0.41 -10.36 -9.77
C LEU A 146 0.35 -8.82 -9.70
N GLU A 147 0.96 -8.23 -8.69
CA GLU A 147 0.95 -6.78 -8.48
C GLU A 147 1.71 -6.04 -9.58
N THR A 148 2.86 -6.57 -10.02
CA THR A 148 3.62 -6.03 -11.16
C THR A 148 2.76 -6.03 -12.42
N LYS A 149 2.01 -7.11 -12.69
CA LYS A 149 1.10 -7.16 -13.84
C LYS A 149 0.00 -6.10 -13.74
N LEU A 150 -0.58 -5.89 -12.57
CA LEU A 150 -1.58 -4.84 -12.35
C LEU A 150 -0.97 -3.44 -12.57
N ASN A 151 0.23 -3.20 -12.03
CA ASN A 151 0.97 -1.95 -12.20
C ASN A 151 1.31 -1.66 -13.67
N ILE A 152 1.71 -2.67 -14.44
CA ILE A 152 2.00 -2.51 -15.87
C ILE A 152 0.73 -2.15 -16.64
N ARG A 153 -0.41 -2.80 -16.37
CA ARG A 153 -1.69 -2.43 -17.00
C ARG A 153 -2.07 -0.99 -16.73
N GLN A 154 -1.85 -0.51 -15.50
CA GLN A 154 -2.08 0.88 -15.16
C GLN A 154 -1.09 1.81 -15.87
N ARG A 155 0.18 1.41 -15.98
CA ARG A 155 1.22 2.14 -16.71
C ARG A 155 0.87 2.30 -18.19
N ASP A 156 0.36 1.26 -18.83
CA ASP A 156 -0.09 1.33 -20.22
C ASP A 156 -1.17 2.41 -20.42
N ARG A 157 -2.11 2.53 -19.47
CA ARG A 157 -3.12 3.60 -19.49
C ARG A 157 -2.52 4.99 -19.34
N LEU A 158 -1.43 5.13 -18.58
CA LEU A 158 -0.75 6.41 -18.39
C LEU A 158 -0.02 6.86 -19.67
N HIS A 159 0.41 5.96 -20.54
CA HIS A 159 0.97 6.31 -21.86
C HIS A 159 -0.08 6.78 -22.89
N GLU A 160 -1.38 6.67 -22.59
CA GLU A 160 -2.43 7.14 -23.50
C GLU A 160 -2.46 8.68 -23.54
N VAL A 161 -2.14 9.28 -24.69
CA VAL A 161 -2.19 10.75 -24.89
C VAL A 161 -3.61 11.26 -25.11
N ARG A 162 -4.52 10.40 -25.57
CA ARG A 162 -5.90 10.79 -25.86
C ARG A 162 -6.74 10.66 -24.60
N ARG A 163 -7.12 11.79 -24.01
CA ARG A 163 -8.06 11.84 -22.89
C ARG A 163 -9.39 11.13 -23.21
N PRO A 164 -9.97 10.35 -22.29
CA PRO A 164 -11.29 9.75 -22.45
C PRO A 164 -12.38 10.78 -22.76
N LYS A 165 -13.39 10.37 -23.54
CA LYS A 165 -14.54 11.23 -23.87
C LYS A 165 -15.27 11.72 -22.61
N ALA A 166 -15.39 10.87 -21.59
CA ALA A 166 -16.08 11.17 -20.34
C ALA A 166 -15.52 12.40 -19.61
N ILE A 167 -14.20 12.62 -19.64
CA ILE A 167 -13.57 13.74 -18.93
C ILE A 167 -13.27 14.94 -19.85
N SER A 168 -13.45 14.79 -21.16
CA SER A 168 -13.01 15.77 -22.16
C SER A 168 -13.69 17.13 -22.07
N SER A 169 -14.87 17.21 -21.46
CA SER A 169 -15.64 18.44 -21.26
C SER A 169 -15.15 19.31 -20.10
N PHE A 170 -14.43 18.74 -19.12
CA PHE A 170 -13.99 19.46 -17.92
C PHE A 170 -12.49 19.29 -17.59
N ILE A 171 -11.77 18.37 -18.24
CA ILE A 171 -10.31 18.22 -18.11
C ILE A 171 -9.63 18.63 -19.41
N SER A 172 -8.74 19.62 -19.34
CA SER A 172 -7.94 20.06 -20.50
C SER A 172 -6.93 18.99 -20.93
N ARG A 173 -6.49 19.01 -22.20
CA ARG A 173 -5.49 18.06 -22.70
C ARG A 173 -4.16 18.22 -21.95
N GLN A 174 -3.77 19.46 -21.66
CA GLN A 174 -2.56 19.76 -20.90
C GLN A 174 -2.58 19.11 -19.52
N VAL A 175 -3.64 19.36 -18.73
CA VAL A 175 -3.79 18.80 -17.38
C VAL A 175 -3.77 17.28 -17.39
N TYR A 176 -4.44 16.66 -18.37
CA TYR A 176 -4.43 15.21 -18.52
C TYR A 176 -3.01 14.65 -18.78
N LEU A 177 -2.23 15.30 -19.64
CA LEU A 177 -0.87 14.87 -19.96
C LEU A 177 0.13 15.14 -18.82
N GLU A 178 -0.07 16.20 -18.04
CA GLU A 178 0.70 16.47 -16.83
C GLU A 178 0.43 15.41 -15.75
N ALA A 179 -0.85 15.06 -15.53
CA ALA A 179 -1.23 13.99 -14.61
C ALA A 179 -0.66 12.63 -15.05
N ASN A 180 -0.71 12.32 -16.34
CA ASN A 180 -0.13 11.08 -16.87
C ASN A 180 1.39 11.06 -16.72
N ALA A 181 2.10 12.14 -17.00
CA ALA A 181 3.55 12.19 -16.81
C ALA A 181 3.96 12.04 -15.34
N TYR A 182 3.20 12.65 -14.41
CA TYR A 182 3.39 12.44 -12.98
C TYR A 182 3.14 10.98 -12.58
N GLY A 183 2.05 10.39 -13.07
CA GLY A 183 1.75 8.98 -12.88
C GLY A 183 2.85 8.06 -13.42
N LEU A 184 3.43 8.37 -14.59
CA LEU A 184 4.53 7.60 -15.19
C LEU A 184 5.81 7.67 -14.37
N ASP A 185 6.18 8.85 -13.85
CA ASP A 185 7.33 8.99 -12.95
C ASP A 185 7.12 8.19 -11.65
N LYS A 186 5.93 8.26 -11.05
CA LYS A 186 5.57 7.47 -9.86
C LYS A 186 5.58 5.97 -10.14
N SER A 187 4.97 5.55 -11.24
CA SER A 187 4.96 4.16 -11.70
C SER A 187 6.37 3.63 -11.94
N SER A 188 7.26 4.43 -12.53
CA SER A 188 8.64 4.02 -12.80
C SER A 188 9.41 3.78 -11.51
N LEU A 189 9.32 4.72 -10.56
CA LEU A 189 9.96 4.58 -9.25
C LEU A 189 9.40 3.37 -8.49
N GLN A 190 8.09 3.18 -8.52
CA GLN A 190 7.41 2.07 -7.85
C GLN A 190 7.89 0.71 -8.39
N LEU A 191 7.90 0.52 -9.71
CA LEU A 191 8.35 -0.74 -10.33
C LEU A 191 9.81 -1.06 -10.00
N VAL A 192 10.69 -0.05 -9.98
CA VAL A 192 12.09 -0.25 -9.58
C VAL A 192 12.20 -0.60 -8.10
N LYS A 193 11.47 0.11 -7.23
CA LYS A 193 11.46 -0.13 -5.79
C LYS A 193 10.94 -1.54 -5.47
N ASP A 194 9.85 -1.96 -6.10
CA ASP A 194 9.25 -3.28 -5.92
C ASP A 194 10.19 -4.39 -6.40
N PHE A 195 10.83 -4.22 -7.56
CA PHE A 195 11.80 -5.19 -8.05
C PHE A 195 13.00 -5.32 -7.11
N VAL A 196 13.59 -4.20 -6.68
CA VAL A 196 14.71 -4.22 -5.72
C VAL A 196 14.28 -4.85 -4.41
N GLY A 197 13.10 -4.51 -3.90
CA GLY A 197 12.53 -5.09 -2.68
C GLY A 197 12.29 -6.59 -2.79
N GLN A 198 11.83 -7.07 -3.95
CA GLN A 198 11.62 -8.50 -4.20
C GLN A 198 12.95 -9.27 -4.25
N ILE A 199 13.98 -8.70 -4.87
CA ILE A 199 15.32 -9.28 -4.86
C ILE A 199 15.89 -9.30 -3.44
N GLN A 200 15.75 -8.20 -2.68
CA GLN A 200 16.18 -8.13 -1.28
C GLN A 200 15.49 -9.20 -0.44
N THR A 201 14.16 -9.32 -0.54
CA THR A 201 13.38 -10.33 0.18
C THR A 201 13.83 -11.74 -0.17
N THR A 202 14.04 -12.01 -1.46
CA THR A 202 14.55 -13.31 -1.94
C THR A 202 15.92 -13.62 -1.35
N VAL A 203 16.85 -12.66 -1.37
CA VAL A 203 18.20 -12.83 -0.79
C VAL A 203 18.11 -13.08 0.71
N ILE A 204 17.31 -12.29 1.43
CA ILE A 204 17.12 -12.42 2.88
C ILE A 204 16.63 -13.82 3.25
N ILE A 205 15.66 -14.36 2.50
CA ILE A 205 15.08 -15.68 2.74
C ILE A 205 16.06 -16.80 2.32
N VAL A 206 16.62 -16.73 1.10
CA VAL A 206 17.49 -17.80 0.58
C VAL A 206 18.72 -17.98 1.45
N TYR A 207 19.34 -16.88 1.88
CA TYR A 207 20.56 -16.90 2.70
C TYR A 207 20.30 -16.88 4.20
N ASP A 208 19.05 -17.06 4.66
CA ASP A 208 18.71 -17.14 6.08
C ASP A 208 19.25 -15.95 6.90
N MET A 209 19.17 -14.74 6.32
CA MET A 209 19.72 -13.52 6.93
C MET A 209 18.95 -13.09 8.18
N ILE A 210 17.64 -13.39 8.25
CA ILE A 210 16.81 -13.14 9.44
C ILE A 210 17.31 -13.95 10.65
N PRO A 211 17.46 -15.29 10.55
CA PRO A 211 18.08 -16.11 11.60
C PRO A 211 19.48 -15.63 12.00
N GLN A 212 20.33 -15.27 11.04
CA GLN A 212 21.68 -14.78 11.33
C GLN A 212 21.66 -13.47 12.12
N LEU A 213 20.81 -12.52 11.72
CA LEU A 213 20.64 -11.26 12.44
C LEU A 213 20.07 -11.49 13.85
N TRP A 214 19.14 -12.42 14.02
CA TRP A 214 18.61 -12.78 15.32
C TRP A 214 19.70 -13.29 16.28
N THR A 215 20.54 -14.21 15.79
CA THR A 215 21.67 -14.77 16.54
C THR A 215 22.68 -13.69 16.88
N GLU A 216 23.06 -12.85 15.92
CA GLU A 216 24.00 -11.76 16.14
C GLU A 216 23.48 -10.77 17.19
N VAL A 217 22.20 -10.38 17.12
CA VAL A 217 21.58 -9.53 18.15
C VAL A 217 21.63 -10.18 19.53
N GLY A 218 21.41 -11.49 19.62
CA GLY A 218 21.52 -12.24 20.88
C GLY A 218 22.94 -12.22 21.45
N VAL A 219 23.95 -12.49 20.62
CA VAL A 219 25.37 -12.46 21.00
C VAL A 219 25.76 -11.07 21.49
N GLN A 220 25.42 -10.02 20.74
CA GLN A 220 25.73 -8.65 21.12
C GLN A 220 24.98 -8.25 22.40
N MET A 221 23.73 -8.67 22.58
CA MET A 221 22.98 -8.44 23.82
C MET A 221 23.70 -9.05 25.03
N GLU A 222 24.21 -10.27 24.91
CA GLU A 222 24.96 -10.93 25.98
C GLU A 222 26.29 -10.23 26.26
N VAL A 223 27.05 -9.89 25.21
CA VAL A 223 28.37 -9.23 25.33
C VAL A 223 28.26 -7.83 25.95
N TRP A 224 27.32 -7.01 25.48
CA TRP A 224 27.23 -5.60 25.89
C TRP A 224 26.37 -5.38 27.14
N LEU A 225 25.34 -6.20 27.36
CA LEU A 225 24.38 -6.00 28.44
C LEU A 225 24.43 -7.11 29.51
N GLY A 226 25.17 -8.20 29.28
CA GLY A 226 25.20 -9.35 30.19
C GLY A 226 23.88 -10.12 30.26
N LEU A 227 23.00 -9.93 29.27
CA LEU A 227 21.69 -10.57 29.20
C LEU A 227 21.76 -11.76 28.23
N GLY A 228 21.67 -12.97 28.75
CA GLY A 228 21.67 -14.19 27.95
C GLY A 228 20.30 -14.49 27.29
N SER A 229 20.17 -15.71 26.78
CA SER A 229 18.99 -16.20 26.06
C SER A 229 17.68 -16.20 26.87
N ASP A 230 17.76 -16.16 28.20
CA ASP A 230 16.59 -16.06 29.10
C ASP A 230 15.79 -14.76 28.87
N TYR A 231 16.40 -13.73 28.28
CA TYR A 231 15.78 -12.43 27.99
C TYR A 231 15.21 -12.35 26.57
N ALA A 232 14.46 -13.37 26.14
CA ALA A 232 13.92 -13.50 24.79
C ALA A 232 13.07 -12.30 24.32
N ILE A 233 12.31 -11.65 25.22
CA ILE A 233 11.54 -10.44 24.91
C ILE A 233 12.49 -9.27 24.61
N THR A 234 13.55 -9.09 25.39
CA THR A 234 14.55 -8.05 25.17
C THR A 234 15.27 -8.27 23.85
N GLN A 235 15.70 -9.50 23.55
CA GLN A 235 16.28 -9.85 22.26
C GLN A 235 15.33 -9.54 21.11
N SER A 236 14.04 -9.86 21.26
CA SER A 236 13.01 -9.57 20.25
C SER A 236 12.84 -8.07 19.98
N VAL A 237 12.88 -7.25 21.03
CA VAL A 237 12.81 -5.79 20.91
C VAL A 237 14.07 -5.24 20.21
N LEU A 238 15.26 -5.69 20.60
CA LEU A 238 16.52 -5.27 19.97
C LEU A 238 16.59 -5.71 18.50
N PHE A 239 16.12 -6.93 18.22
CA PHE A 239 16.01 -7.45 16.86
C PHE A 239 15.05 -6.62 16.01
N PHE A 240 13.87 -6.28 16.54
CA PHE A 240 12.92 -5.39 15.85
C PHE A 240 13.53 -4.02 15.54
N ILE A 241 14.27 -3.43 16.49
CA ILE A 241 14.97 -2.15 16.28
C ILE A 241 16.07 -2.29 15.20
N ALA A 242 16.83 -3.38 15.21
CA ALA A 242 17.86 -3.64 14.20
C ALA A 242 17.27 -3.79 12.79
N VAL A 243 16.20 -4.58 12.64
CA VAL A 243 15.48 -4.75 11.37
C VAL A 243 14.91 -3.41 10.89
N MET A 244 14.31 -2.63 11.78
CA MET A 244 13.78 -1.29 11.48
C MET A 244 14.88 -0.34 10.98
N ALA A 245 16.03 -0.33 11.65
CA ALA A 245 17.16 0.52 11.28
C ALA A 245 17.71 0.15 9.89
N ILE A 246 17.92 -1.16 9.63
CA ILE A 246 18.36 -1.66 8.33
C ILE A 246 17.34 -1.29 7.24
N SER A 247 16.05 -1.55 7.48
CA SER A 247 14.98 -1.24 6.53
C SER A 247 14.93 0.25 6.19
N THR A 248 15.08 1.13 7.18
CA THR A 248 15.11 2.59 6.98
C THR A 248 16.30 3.02 6.11
N VAL A 249 17.48 2.45 6.33
CA VAL A 249 18.67 2.75 5.52
C VAL A 249 18.48 2.29 4.07
N LEU A 250 17.88 1.10 3.87
CA LEU A 250 17.62 0.55 2.54
C LEU A 250 16.53 1.34 1.78
N SER A 251 15.54 1.90 2.47
CA SER A 251 14.47 2.69 1.84
C SER A 251 14.90 4.13 1.54
N LEU A 252 15.82 4.70 2.32
CA LEU A 252 16.20 6.10 2.26
C LEU A 252 16.55 6.63 0.86
N PRO A 253 17.31 5.93 -0.01
CA PRO A 253 17.58 6.40 -1.36
C PRO A 253 16.30 6.61 -2.20
N PHE A 254 15.34 5.70 -2.07
CA PHE A 254 14.07 5.78 -2.78
C PHE A 254 13.19 6.91 -2.23
N ASP A 255 13.16 7.08 -0.91
CA ASP A 255 12.36 8.12 -0.26
C ASP A 255 12.89 9.53 -0.58
N LEU A 256 14.22 9.69 -0.64
CA LEU A 256 14.88 10.91 -1.10
C LEU A 256 14.59 11.18 -2.58
N TYR A 257 14.65 10.16 -3.44
CA TYR A 257 14.34 10.30 -4.86
C TYR A 257 12.86 10.65 -5.09
N ALA A 258 11.94 9.99 -4.40
CA ALA A 258 10.52 10.30 -4.44
C ALA A 258 10.28 11.78 -4.10
N THR A 259 10.85 12.25 -2.98
CA THR A 259 10.57 13.59 -2.45
C THR A 259 11.31 14.68 -3.24
N PHE A 260 12.62 14.55 -3.43
CA PHE A 260 13.46 15.62 -3.97
C PHE A 260 13.67 15.56 -5.48
N VAL A 261 13.25 14.48 -6.15
CA VAL A 261 13.28 14.37 -7.61
C VAL A 261 11.87 14.29 -8.19
N VAL A 262 11.07 13.28 -7.84
CA VAL A 262 9.74 13.08 -8.44
C VAL A 262 8.77 14.19 -8.01
N GLU A 263 8.50 14.33 -6.71
CA GLU A 263 7.57 15.34 -6.21
C GLU A 263 8.06 16.77 -6.52
N LYS A 264 9.37 17.01 -6.48
CA LYS A 264 9.96 18.31 -6.85
C LYS A 264 9.77 18.63 -8.33
N ARG A 265 9.99 17.67 -9.25
CA ARG A 265 9.80 17.84 -10.70
C ARG A 265 8.37 18.25 -11.04
N HIS A 266 7.40 17.73 -10.30
CA HIS A 266 5.98 17.98 -10.53
C HIS A 266 5.42 19.16 -9.72
N GLY A 267 6.26 19.86 -8.97
CA GLY A 267 5.92 21.09 -8.23
C GLY A 267 5.33 20.87 -6.83
N PHE A 268 5.22 19.61 -6.39
CA PHE A 268 4.57 19.22 -5.15
C PHE A 268 5.46 19.40 -3.92
N ASN A 269 6.75 19.06 -4.00
CA ASN A 269 7.62 19.09 -2.82
C ASN A 269 7.85 20.52 -2.31
N LYS A 270 7.52 20.76 -1.04
CA LYS A 270 7.83 22.00 -0.30
C LYS A 270 8.80 21.78 0.87
N GLN A 271 9.20 20.54 1.13
CA GLN A 271 10.09 20.18 2.23
C GLN A 271 11.54 20.56 1.93
N THR A 272 12.27 21.00 2.96
CA THR A 272 13.73 21.10 2.94
C THR A 272 14.37 19.78 3.40
N MET A 273 15.65 19.57 3.07
CA MET A 273 16.40 18.41 3.56
C MET A 273 16.39 18.32 5.10
N GLY A 274 16.55 19.46 5.79
CA GLY A 274 16.53 19.50 7.25
C GLY A 274 15.17 19.08 7.84
N LEU A 275 14.06 19.52 7.23
CA LEU A 275 12.72 19.10 7.66
C LEU A 275 12.50 17.61 7.40
N PHE A 276 12.91 17.10 6.24
CA PHE A 276 12.80 15.68 5.88
C PHE A 276 13.50 14.78 6.90
N PHE A 277 14.77 15.03 7.19
CA PHE A 277 15.52 14.22 8.16
C PHE A 277 15.02 14.40 9.60
N SER A 278 14.51 15.59 9.95
CA SER A 278 13.87 15.81 11.25
C SER A 278 12.61 14.97 11.42
N ASP A 279 11.76 14.91 10.40
CA ASP A 279 10.54 14.09 10.46
C ASP A 279 10.86 12.60 10.45
N MET A 280 11.85 12.17 9.68
CA MET A 280 12.34 10.79 9.69
C MET A 280 12.81 10.40 11.09
N PHE A 281 13.65 11.22 11.73
CA PHE A 281 14.13 10.97 13.08
C PHE A 281 12.99 10.93 14.11
N LYS A 282 12.07 11.90 14.08
CA LYS A 282 10.88 11.90 14.96
C LYS A 282 10.04 10.64 14.79
N SER A 283 9.85 10.19 13.54
CA SER A 283 9.07 9.00 13.23
C SER A 283 9.74 7.73 13.77
N LEU A 284 11.07 7.62 13.64
CA LEU A 284 11.83 6.51 14.22
C LEU A 284 11.72 6.48 15.75
N VAL A 285 11.92 7.63 16.40
CA VAL A 285 11.78 7.73 17.87
C VAL A 285 10.38 7.33 18.32
N LEU A 286 9.33 7.81 17.63
CA LEU A 286 7.95 7.44 17.95
C LEU A 286 7.69 5.94 17.73
N MET A 287 8.23 5.36 16.66
CA MET A 287 8.10 3.93 16.37
C MET A 287 8.78 3.08 17.45
N VAL A 288 9.95 3.47 17.94
CA VAL A 288 10.62 2.77 19.05
C VAL A 288 9.84 2.97 20.36
N VAL A 289 9.50 4.20 20.73
CA VAL A 289 8.82 4.52 21.99
C VAL A 289 7.45 3.85 22.11
N LEU A 290 6.68 3.79 21.02
CA LEU A 290 5.36 3.13 21.02
C LEU A 290 5.46 1.64 20.68
N GLY A 291 6.29 1.27 19.71
CA GLY A 291 6.41 -0.10 19.22
C GLY A 291 7.01 -1.04 20.26
N THR A 292 8.04 -0.61 21.01
CA THR A 292 8.68 -1.43 22.05
C THR A 292 7.70 -1.93 23.12
N PRO A 293 6.92 -1.08 23.82
CA PRO A 293 5.98 -1.57 24.84
C PRO A 293 4.84 -2.39 24.24
N ILE A 294 4.39 -2.08 23.03
CA ILE A 294 3.35 -2.87 22.33
C ILE A 294 3.88 -4.26 22.01
N LEU A 295 5.07 -4.36 21.41
CA LEU A 295 5.71 -5.63 21.06
C LEU A 295 6.03 -6.45 22.32
N ALA A 296 6.62 -5.83 23.34
CA ALA A 296 6.92 -6.50 24.59
C ALA A 296 5.64 -7.03 25.26
N GLY A 297 4.57 -6.23 25.29
CA GLY A 297 3.27 -6.65 25.81
C GLY A 297 2.66 -7.80 25.01
N PHE A 298 2.74 -7.76 23.68
CA PHE A 298 2.28 -8.84 22.80
C PHE A 298 3.01 -10.15 23.06
N LEU A 299 4.35 -10.12 23.07
CA LEU A 299 5.18 -11.31 23.34
C LEU A 299 4.95 -11.84 24.75
N TRP A 300 4.84 -10.94 25.74
CA TRP A 300 4.52 -11.31 27.13
C TRP A 300 3.15 -12.00 27.24
N VAL A 301 2.13 -11.54 26.52
CA VAL A 301 0.82 -12.21 26.51
C VAL A 301 0.95 -13.63 25.97
N ILE A 302 1.68 -13.84 24.88
CA ILE A 302 1.89 -15.17 24.29
C ILE A 302 2.56 -16.11 25.29
N ASP A 303 3.66 -15.65 25.88
CA ASP A 303 4.41 -16.41 26.89
C ASP A 303 3.54 -16.82 28.09
N ARG A 304 2.62 -15.94 28.53
CA ARG A 304 1.82 -16.17 29.74
C ARG A 304 0.54 -16.97 29.54
N THR A 305 -0.02 -16.99 28.33
CA THR A 305 -1.39 -17.50 28.11
C THR A 305 -1.44 -18.79 27.28
N GLY A 306 -0.30 -19.24 26.76
CA GLY A 306 -0.18 -20.52 26.05
C GLY A 306 -1.17 -20.63 24.89
N SER A 307 -1.85 -21.77 24.74
CA SER A 307 -2.75 -22.04 23.61
C SER A 307 -3.94 -21.08 23.45
N LYS A 308 -4.27 -20.27 24.48
CA LYS A 308 -5.36 -19.29 24.43
C LYS A 308 -4.89 -17.88 24.07
N PHE A 309 -3.61 -17.69 23.72
CA PHE A 309 -3.03 -16.36 23.53
C PHE A 309 -3.75 -15.51 22.50
N PHE A 310 -4.30 -16.11 21.44
CA PHE A 310 -4.89 -15.37 20.33
C PHE A 310 -6.02 -14.42 20.80
N LEU A 311 -6.82 -14.83 21.80
CA LEU A 311 -7.87 -13.97 22.38
C LEU A 311 -7.29 -12.82 23.22
N TYR A 312 -6.27 -13.10 24.03
CA TYR A 312 -5.66 -12.10 24.90
C TYR A 312 -4.80 -11.11 24.10
N ALA A 313 -4.07 -11.60 23.10
CA ALA A 313 -3.32 -10.79 22.16
C ALA A 313 -4.25 -9.91 21.33
N TRP A 314 -5.37 -10.46 20.85
CA TRP A 314 -6.43 -9.66 20.22
C TRP A 314 -6.95 -8.57 21.15
N ALA A 315 -7.30 -8.89 22.40
CA ALA A 315 -7.82 -7.92 23.35
C ALA A 315 -6.79 -6.80 23.65
N LEU A 316 -5.52 -7.16 23.81
CA LEU A 316 -4.43 -6.19 23.96
C LEU A 316 -4.33 -5.28 22.73
N MET A 317 -4.32 -5.84 21.53
CA MET A 317 -4.20 -5.07 20.29
C MET A 317 -5.43 -4.21 20.01
N ALA A 318 -6.63 -4.69 20.35
CA ALA A 318 -7.87 -3.92 20.29
C ALA A 318 -7.79 -2.70 21.22
N LEU A 319 -7.32 -2.88 22.46
CA LEU A 319 -7.10 -1.78 23.39
C LEU A 319 -6.07 -0.78 22.85
N VAL A 320 -4.92 -1.26 22.37
CA VAL A 320 -3.88 -0.42 21.77
C VAL A 320 -4.42 0.36 20.58
N GLN A 321 -5.19 -0.27 19.68
CA GLN A 321 -5.79 0.39 18.53
C GLN A 321 -6.80 1.47 18.94
N LEU A 322 -7.65 1.21 19.93
CA LEU A 322 -8.59 2.20 20.46
C LEU A 322 -7.86 3.39 21.10
N LEU A 323 -6.77 3.14 21.82
CA LEU A 323 -5.91 4.20 22.35
C LEU A 323 -5.27 5.01 21.23
N LEU A 324 -4.72 4.36 20.20
CA LEU A 324 -4.07 5.03 19.07
C LEU A 324 -5.05 5.84 18.22
N ILE A 325 -6.31 5.44 18.07
CA ILE A 325 -7.35 6.25 17.42
C ILE A 325 -7.52 7.62 18.10
N VAL A 326 -7.29 7.69 19.42
CA VAL A 326 -7.34 8.95 20.19
C VAL A 326 -5.99 9.65 20.21
N ILE A 327 -4.91 8.92 20.50
CA ILE A 327 -3.55 9.47 20.67
C ILE A 327 -3.00 10.01 19.35
N TYR A 328 -3.23 9.33 18.23
CA TYR A 328 -2.65 9.70 16.94
C TYR A 328 -3.00 11.13 16.52
N PRO A 329 -4.27 11.52 16.37
CA PRO A 329 -4.59 12.88 15.94
C PRO A 329 -4.45 13.94 17.04
N THR A 330 -4.36 13.57 18.32
CA THR A 330 -4.30 14.53 19.43
C THR A 330 -2.90 14.80 19.97
N VAL A 331 -2.00 13.84 19.84
CA VAL A 331 -0.62 13.91 20.35
C VAL A 331 0.38 13.73 19.21
N ILE A 332 0.23 12.69 18.38
CA ILE A 332 1.23 12.35 17.36
C ILE A 332 1.23 13.35 16.21
N GLN A 333 0.07 13.60 15.57
CA GLN A 333 0.01 14.53 14.43
C GLN A 333 0.50 15.96 14.77
N PRO A 334 0.18 16.55 15.95
CA PRO A 334 0.71 17.86 16.34
C PRO A 334 2.23 17.93 16.49
N LEU A 335 2.97 16.81 16.58
CA LEU A 335 4.44 16.79 16.57
C LEU A 335 5.02 17.09 15.17
N PHE A 336 4.22 16.88 14.13
CA PHE A 336 4.61 17.02 12.73
C PHE A 336 4.00 18.25 12.07
N ASN A 337 2.76 18.58 12.39
CA ASN A 337 1.97 19.62 11.74
C ASN A 337 1.38 20.57 12.79
N LYS A 338 1.18 21.82 12.39
CA LYS A 338 0.52 22.84 13.18
C LYS A 338 -0.99 22.78 12.93
N PHE A 339 -1.76 22.77 14.01
CA PHE A 339 -3.22 22.79 13.97
C PHE A 339 -3.73 24.10 14.57
N ASP A 340 -4.10 25.03 13.70
CA ASP A 340 -4.69 26.31 14.11
C ASP A 340 -6.22 26.21 14.06
N PRO A 341 -6.97 26.84 14.98
CA PRO A 341 -8.42 26.96 14.84
C PRO A 341 -8.77 27.60 13.51
N LEU A 342 -9.80 27.11 12.82
CA LEU A 342 -10.24 27.74 11.58
C LEU A 342 -10.62 29.21 11.87
N PRO A 343 -10.11 30.19 11.10
CA PRO A 343 -10.42 31.60 11.30
C PRO A 343 -11.93 31.87 11.27
N GLN A 344 -12.35 32.94 11.94
CA GLN A 344 -13.73 33.41 11.82
C GLN A 344 -14.00 33.92 10.40
N GLY A 345 -15.19 33.61 9.87
CA GLY A 345 -15.60 34.00 8.53
C GLY A 345 -16.62 33.05 7.93
N GLU A 346 -16.99 33.33 6.67
CA GLU A 346 -18.07 32.65 5.95
C GLU A 346 -17.93 31.12 5.94
N LEU A 347 -16.73 30.61 5.66
CA LEU A 347 -16.48 29.16 5.61
C LEU A 347 -16.74 28.48 6.96
N ARG A 348 -16.27 29.10 8.05
CA ARG A 348 -16.45 28.55 9.39
C ARG A 348 -17.92 28.53 9.78
N GLU A 349 -18.62 29.64 9.55
CA GLU A 349 -20.05 29.76 9.85
C GLU A 349 -20.88 28.75 9.06
N ALA A 350 -20.57 28.56 7.77
CA ALA A 350 -21.26 27.58 6.93
C ALA A 350 -21.05 26.13 7.41
N ILE A 351 -19.84 25.78 7.84
CA ILE A 351 -19.56 24.44 8.40
C ILE A 351 -20.25 24.25 9.75
N GLU A 352 -20.21 25.24 10.63
CA GLU A 352 -20.90 25.19 11.93
C GLU A 352 -22.42 25.09 11.77
N ALA A 353 -23.00 25.79 10.78
CA ALA A 353 -24.40 25.69 10.43
C ALA A 353 -24.77 24.30 9.89
N LEU A 354 -23.96 23.73 9.00
CA LEU A 354 -24.16 22.37 8.48
C LEU A 354 -24.08 21.33 9.60
N ALA A 355 -23.06 21.41 10.45
CA ALA A 355 -22.89 20.53 11.59
C ALA A 355 -24.11 20.61 12.54
N SER A 356 -24.58 21.82 12.82
CA SER A 356 -25.76 22.07 13.66
C SER A 356 -27.03 21.47 13.05
N ARG A 357 -27.26 21.68 11.75
CA ARG A 357 -28.39 21.10 11.00
C ARG A 357 -28.43 19.57 11.09
N LEU A 358 -27.26 18.93 11.11
CA LEU A 358 -27.13 17.48 11.17
C LEU A 358 -27.04 16.92 12.60
N ASN A 359 -27.12 17.77 13.62
CA ASN A 359 -26.86 17.43 15.02
C ASN A 359 -25.50 16.72 15.19
N PHE A 360 -24.52 17.12 14.38
CA PHE A 360 -23.16 16.61 14.48
C PHE A 360 -22.49 17.25 15.70
N PRO A 361 -21.89 16.46 16.62
CA PRO A 361 -21.29 16.98 17.85
C PRO A 361 -19.90 17.58 17.57
N LEU A 362 -19.88 18.66 16.79
CA LEU A 362 -18.68 19.41 16.44
C LEU A 362 -18.11 20.08 17.69
N LYS A 363 -16.93 19.64 18.11
CA LYS A 363 -16.23 20.23 19.26
C LYS A 363 -15.21 21.28 18.83
N LYS A 364 -14.48 21.02 17.75
CA LYS A 364 -13.45 21.93 17.21
C LYS A 364 -13.32 21.78 15.69
N LEU A 365 -13.05 22.90 15.03
CA LEU A 365 -12.76 23.00 13.61
C LEU A 365 -11.36 23.59 13.44
N TYR A 366 -10.49 22.85 12.75
CA TYR A 366 -9.07 23.14 12.63
C TYR A 366 -8.66 23.29 11.16
N MET A 367 -7.69 24.15 10.94
CA MET A 367 -6.87 24.22 9.75
C MET A 367 -5.51 23.59 10.05
N VAL A 368 -5.01 22.75 9.15
CA VAL A 368 -3.67 22.15 9.23
C VAL A 368 -2.76 22.72 8.15
N ASP A 369 -1.49 22.97 8.49
CA ASP A 369 -0.45 23.52 7.61
C ASP A 369 0.12 22.47 6.63
N GLY A 370 -0.75 21.83 5.84
CA GLY A 370 -0.38 20.82 4.85
C GLY A 370 0.63 21.34 3.81
N SER A 371 0.48 22.61 3.44
CA SER A 371 1.36 23.34 2.51
C SER A 371 2.85 23.31 2.89
N LYS A 372 3.17 23.13 4.19
CA LYS A 372 4.56 23.00 4.68
C LYS A 372 5.30 21.81 4.05
N ARG A 373 4.57 20.79 3.59
CA ARG A 373 5.15 19.53 3.11
C ARG A 373 4.89 19.32 1.63
N SER A 374 3.65 19.53 1.22
CA SER A 374 3.25 19.36 -0.17
C SER A 374 2.10 20.30 -0.52
N SER A 375 1.89 20.53 -1.81
CA SER A 375 0.70 21.23 -2.30
C SER A 375 -0.52 20.31 -2.45
N HIS A 376 -0.53 19.13 -1.81
CA HIS A 376 -1.68 18.23 -1.84
C HIS A 376 -2.78 18.70 -0.90
N SER A 377 -4.02 18.50 -1.32
CA SER A 377 -5.22 18.97 -0.61
C SER A 377 -6.03 17.81 -0.05
N ASN A 378 -6.54 18.00 1.17
CA ASN A 378 -7.39 17.02 1.84
C ASN A 378 -8.27 17.67 2.93
N ALA A 379 -9.27 16.94 3.39
CA ALA A 379 -10.04 17.22 4.61
C ALA A 379 -10.40 15.89 5.27
N TYR A 380 -10.55 15.89 6.59
CA TYR A 380 -10.95 14.67 7.29
C TYR A 380 -11.64 14.97 8.61
N VAL A 381 -12.44 14.00 9.07
CA VAL A 381 -13.15 14.03 10.35
C VAL A 381 -12.61 12.96 11.28
N PHE A 382 -12.40 13.32 12.55
CA PHE A 382 -11.94 12.38 13.57
C PHE A 382 -12.52 12.67 14.94
N GLY A 383 -12.22 11.79 15.90
CA GLY A 383 -12.65 11.91 17.30
C GLY A 383 -13.68 10.87 17.69
N PHE A 384 -13.83 10.65 18.99
CA PHE A 384 -14.65 9.59 19.56
C PHE A 384 -15.94 10.15 20.16
N PHE A 385 -17.05 9.41 20.00
CA PHE A 385 -18.38 9.78 20.48
C PHE A 385 -18.77 11.25 20.21
N LYS A 386 -18.92 12.04 21.28
CA LYS A 386 -19.39 13.44 21.26
C LYS A 386 -18.27 14.47 21.08
N ALA A 387 -17.01 14.04 20.95
CA ALA A 387 -15.86 14.93 20.81
C ALA A 387 -15.30 14.89 19.39
N LYS A 388 -16.15 15.19 18.40
CA LYS A 388 -15.75 15.16 16.98
C LYS A 388 -15.03 16.45 16.57
N ARG A 389 -14.07 16.30 15.67
CA ARG A 389 -13.26 17.38 15.13
C ARG A 389 -13.19 17.25 13.62
N ILE A 390 -13.18 18.39 12.95
CA ILE A 390 -12.99 18.50 11.50
C ILE A 390 -11.65 19.19 11.28
N VAL A 391 -10.82 18.63 10.40
CA VAL A 391 -9.57 19.23 9.94
C VAL A 391 -9.64 19.46 8.45
N ILE A 392 -9.25 20.67 8.06
CA ILE A 392 -9.21 21.12 6.66
C ILE A 392 -7.78 21.55 6.35
N TYR A 393 -7.25 21.13 5.21
CA TYR A 393 -5.92 21.57 4.78
C TYR A 393 -5.99 23.02 4.29
N ASP A 394 -4.97 23.80 4.61
CA ASP A 394 -4.78 25.15 4.07
C ASP A 394 -4.83 25.18 2.53
N THR A 395 -4.19 24.21 1.87
CA THR A 395 -4.22 24.02 0.41
C THR A 395 -5.63 23.82 -0.15
N LEU A 396 -6.53 23.15 0.59
CA LEU A 396 -7.91 22.98 0.16
C LEU A 396 -8.70 24.30 0.22
N ILE A 397 -8.44 25.11 1.24
CA ILE A 397 -9.07 26.43 1.43
C ILE A 397 -8.63 27.39 0.33
N GLU A 398 -7.38 27.31 -0.12
CA GLU A 398 -6.86 28.13 -1.21
C GLU A 398 -7.44 27.76 -2.59
N GLN A 399 -7.79 26.49 -2.80
CA GLN A 399 -8.17 25.95 -4.12
C GLN A 399 -9.68 25.88 -4.36
N CYS A 400 -10.49 25.75 -3.30
CA CYS A 400 -11.92 25.51 -3.38
C CYS A 400 -12.74 26.65 -2.78
N THR A 401 -13.95 26.86 -3.31
CA THR A 401 -14.90 27.84 -2.76
C THR A 401 -15.51 27.33 -1.46
N THR A 402 -16.12 28.23 -0.69
CA THR A 402 -16.84 27.85 0.54
C THR A 402 -17.86 26.73 0.31
N ASP A 403 -18.69 26.83 -0.73
CA ASP A 403 -19.70 25.80 -1.06
C ASP A 403 -19.09 24.45 -1.42
N GLU A 404 -17.93 24.45 -2.11
CA GLU A 404 -17.21 23.23 -2.47
C GLU A 404 -16.62 22.55 -1.22
N ILE A 405 -16.04 23.32 -0.31
CA ILE A 405 -15.48 22.79 0.95
C ILE A 405 -16.61 22.28 1.84
N VAL A 406 -17.72 23.00 1.95
CA VAL A 406 -18.91 22.57 2.71
C VAL A 406 -19.49 21.28 2.11
N ALA A 407 -19.43 21.10 0.79
CA ALA A 407 -19.85 19.85 0.14
C ALA A 407 -18.95 18.66 0.49
N VAL A 408 -17.64 18.87 0.56
CA VAL A 408 -16.67 17.85 1.02
C VAL A 408 -16.90 17.54 2.50
N VAL A 409 -17.09 18.56 3.35
CA VAL A 409 -17.47 18.33 4.75
C VAL A 409 -18.79 17.56 4.84
N GLY A 410 -19.77 17.84 3.98
CA GLY A 410 -21.00 17.06 3.87
C GLY A 410 -20.75 15.58 3.57
N HIS A 411 -19.82 15.28 2.66
CA HIS A 411 -19.38 13.91 2.36
C HIS A 411 -18.73 13.25 3.59
N GLU A 412 -17.79 13.93 4.26
CA GLU A 412 -17.17 13.43 5.50
C GLU A 412 -18.20 13.16 6.62
N LEU A 413 -19.21 14.03 6.76
CA LEU A 413 -20.31 13.83 7.70
C LEU A 413 -21.23 12.67 7.28
N GLY A 414 -21.27 12.33 5.99
CA GLY A 414 -21.90 11.10 5.48
C GLY A 414 -21.25 9.84 6.04
N HIS A 415 -19.91 9.78 6.09
CA HIS A 415 -19.20 8.66 6.74
C HIS A 415 -19.56 8.52 8.22
N TRP A 416 -19.68 9.65 8.91
CA TRP A 416 -20.14 9.64 10.30
C TRP A 416 -21.58 9.16 10.42
N LYS A 417 -22.50 9.70 9.61
CA LYS A 417 -23.93 9.39 9.67
C LYS A 417 -24.22 7.91 9.43
N GLN A 418 -23.49 7.30 8.50
CA GLN A 418 -23.63 5.88 8.14
C GLN A 418 -22.80 4.93 9.02
N ASN A 419 -22.07 5.46 10.03
CA ASN A 419 -21.19 4.70 10.92
C ASN A 419 -20.09 3.91 10.18
N HIS A 420 -19.58 4.42 9.06
CA HIS A 420 -18.54 3.76 8.26
C HIS A 420 -17.31 3.43 9.09
N THR A 421 -16.84 4.37 9.92
CA THR A 421 -15.69 4.14 10.81
C THR A 421 -15.90 2.98 11.78
N LEU A 422 -17.12 2.83 12.33
CA LEU A 422 -17.42 1.73 13.27
C LEU A 422 -17.50 0.38 12.55
N ARG A 423 -18.09 0.34 11.34
CA ARG A 423 -18.11 -0.86 10.50
C ARG A 423 -16.70 -1.30 10.12
N MET A 424 -15.86 -0.35 9.67
CA MET A 424 -14.45 -0.62 9.36
C MET A 424 -13.66 -1.07 10.59
N LEU A 425 -13.93 -0.49 11.77
CA LEU A 425 -13.32 -0.93 13.01
C LEU A 425 -13.71 -2.37 13.36
N ALA A 426 -14.99 -2.74 13.21
CA ALA A 426 -15.45 -4.10 13.46
C ALA A 426 -14.81 -5.12 12.49
N VAL A 427 -14.71 -4.79 11.20
CA VAL A 427 -14.02 -5.63 10.21
C VAL A 427 -12.53 -5.76 10.55
N ALA A 428 -11.87 -4.67 10.94
CA ALA A 428 -10.48 -4.69 11.38
C ALA A 428 -10.29 -5.57 12.64
N GLN A 429 -11.20 -5.51 13.62
CA GLN A 429 -11.14 -6.39 14.79
C GLN A 429 -11.27 -7.86 14.42
N PHE A 430 -12.21 -8.18 13.53
CA PHE A 430 -12.40 -9.54 13.03
C PHE A 430 -11.14 -10.04 12.31
N GLN A 431 -10.55 -9.20 11.46
CA GLN A 431 -9.32 -9.53 10.75
C GLN A 431 -8.15 -9.77 11.71
N ILE A 432 -7.93 -8.91 12.71
CA ILE A 432 -6.87 -9.09 13.72
C ILE A 432 -7.09 -10.38 14.51
N LEU A 433 -8.33 -10.66 14.94
CA LEU A 433 -8.67 -11.90 15.63
C LEU A 433 -8.37 -13.11 14.75
N PHE A 434 -8.77 -13.07 13.48
CA PHE A 434 -8.50 -14.14 12.52
C PHE A 434 -7.00 -14.34 12.29
N ILE A 435 -6.21 -13.27 12.17
CA ILE A 435 -4.75 -13.33 12.02
C ILE A 435 -4.12 -14.02 13.24
N PHE A 436 -4.51 -13.64 14.46
CA PHE A 436 -3.95 -14.28 15.66
C PHE A 436 -4.43 -15.72 15.86
N PHE A 437 -5.68 -16.01 15.50
CA PHE A 437 -6.17 -17.39 15.47
C PHE A 437 -5.38 -18.23 14.47
N ALA A 438 -5.20 -17.74 13.24
CA ALA A 438 -4.38 -18.41 12.23
C ALA A 438 -2.95 -18.59 12.74
N PHE A 439 -2.31 -17.54 13.27
CA PHE A 439 -0.96 -17.63 13.83
C PHE A 439 -0.84 -18.68 14.94
N SER A 440 -1.88 -18.87 15.76
CA SER A 440 -1.89 -19.89 16.81
C SER A 440 -1.77 -21.32 16.27
N CYS A 441 -2.16 -21.56 15.02
CA CYS A 441 -1.98 -22.84 14.35
C CYS A 441 -0.55 -23.08 13.85
N PHE A 442 0.24 -22.02 13.60
CA PHE A 442 1.59 -22.13 13.02
C PHE A 442 2.71 -21.98 14.06
N ILE A 443 2.47 -21.25 15.15
CA ILE A 443 3.51 -20.85 16.10
C ILE A 443 4.25 -22.05 16.75
N ALA A 444 3.57 -23.18 16.92
CA ALA A 444 4.10 -24.39 17.55
C ALA A 444 4.72 -25.38 16.55
N GLU A 445 4.70 -25.09 15.25
CA GLU A 445 5.24 -25.97 14.22
C GLU A 445 6.75 -25.80 14.09
N GLN A 446 7.51 -26.70 14.73
CA GLN A 446 8.97 -26.71 14.68
C GLN A 446 9.50 -26.76 13.24
N SER A 447 8.81 -27.46 12.33
CA SER A 447 9.19 -27.56 10.91
C SER A 447 9.21 -26.21 10.20
N MET A 448 8.42 -25.22 10.65
CA MET A 448 8.49 -23.85 10.16
C MET A 448 9.86 -23.23 10.48
N TYR A 449 10.32 -23.34 11.73
CA TYR A 449 11.57 -22.72 12.17
C TYR A 449 12.79 -23.42 11.58
N THR A 450 12.79 -24.76 11.55
CA THR A 450 13.90 -25.53 10.98
C THR A 450 14.04 -25.33 9.48
N SER A 451 12.95 -25.04 8.76
CA SER A 451 12.99 -24.66 7.34
C SER A 451 13.81 -23.38 7.08
N PHE A 452 13.99 -22.53 8.08
CA PHE A 452 14.85 -21.34 8.04
C PHE A 452 16.12 -21.52 8.89
N GLY A 453 16.51 -22.76 9.21
CA GLY A 453 17.76 -23.05 9.94
C GLY A 453 17.76 -22.63 11.41
N ILE A 454 16.59 -22.56 12.05
CA ILE A 454 16.46 -22.23 13.47
C ILE A 454 16.04 -23.47 14.26
N ASP A 455 16.84 -23.85 15.26
CA ASP A 455 16.56 -25.00 16.12
C ASP A 455 15.54 -24.70 17.23
N GLY A 456 15.36 -23.43 17.61
CA GLY A 456 14.37 -22.99 18.58
C GLY A 456 13.07 -22.47 17.96
N MET A 457 12.12 -22.07 18.80
CA MET A 457 10.87 -21.42 18.37
C MET A 457 10.72 -20.00 18.93
N PRO A 458 11.61 -19.03 18.58
CA PRO A 458 11.42 -17.65 19.02
C PRO A 458 10.12 -17.08 18.43
N VAL A 459 9.19 -16.69 19.32
CA VAL A 459 7.86 -16.19 18.94
C VAL A 459 7.92 -15.05 17.91
N MET A 460 8.90 -14.14 18.04
CA MET A 460 9.10 -13.03 17.12
C MET A 460 9.41 -13.50 15.68
N LEU A 461 10.27 -14.51 15.53
CA LEU A 461 10.61 -15.07 14.23
C LEU A 461 9.44 -15.88 13.66
N GLY A 462 8.74 -16.64 14.51
CA GLY A 462 7.54 -17.37 14.11
C GLY A 462 6.46 -16.44 13.57
N PHE A 463 6.23 -15.30 14.23
CA PHE A 463 5.30 -14.29 13.76
C PHE A 463 5.75 -13.69 12.43
N LEU A 464 7.04 -13.40 12.26
CA LEU A 464 7.58 -12.86 11.00
C LEU A 464 7.42 -13.84 9.82
N PHE A 465 7.75 -15.12 10.01
CA PHE A 465 7.56 -16.12 8.96
C PHE A 465 6.08 -16.35 8.63
N PHE A 466 5.22 -16.35 9.66
CA PHE A 466 3.79 -16.41 9.47
C PHE A 466 3.26 -15.22 8.63
N GLN A 467 3.79 -14.00 8.79
CA GLN A 467 3.37 -12.87 7.94
C GLN A 467 3.60 -13.13 6.45
N TYR A 468 4.73 -13.76 6.07
CA TYR A 468 4.97 -14.15 4.68
C TYR A 468 4.00 -15.23 4.18
N LEU A 469 3.65 -16.20 5.04
CA LEU A 469 2.67 -17.23 4.69
C LEU A 469 1.26 -16.66 4.55
N TYR A 470 0.92 -15.65 5.36
CA TYR A 470 -0.37 -15.00 5.37
C TYR A 470 -0.59 -14.05 4.18
N GLU A 471 0.49 -13.56 3.54
CA GLU A 471 0.46 -12.52 2.50
C GLU A 471 -0.61 -12.75 1.40
N PRO A 472 -0.74 -13.93 0.75
CA PRO A 472 -1.76 -14.13 -0.28
C PRO A 472 -3.20 -14.00 0.24
N LEU A 473 -3.45 -14.50 1.44
CA LEU A 473 -4.75 -14.39 2.09
C LEU A 473 -5.02 -12.94 2.54
N GLY A 474 -3.99 -12.26 3.05
CA GLY A 474 -4.04 -10.84 3.39
C GLY A 474 -4.40 -9.97 2.20
N SER A 475 -3.82 -10.22 1.02
CA SER A 475 -4.18 -9.55 -0.24
C SER A 475 -5.66 -9.74 -0.60
N LEU A 476 -6.18 -10.96 -0.52
CA LEU A 476 -7.59 -11.23 -0.80
C LEU A 476 -8.52 -10.50 0.19
N MET A 477 -8.15 -10.49 1.47
CA MET A 477 -8.89 -9.73 2.49
C MET A 477 -8.85 -8.23 2.20
N GLN A 478 -7.69 -7.70 1.79
CA GLN A 478 -7.54 -6.29 1.43
C GLN A 478 -8.41 -5.91 0.23
N PHE A 479 -8.51 -6.79 -0.78
CA PHE A 479 -9.44 -6.59 -1.89
C PHE A 479 -10.89 -6.46 -1.40
N ALA A 480 -11.35 -7.34 -0.50
CA ALA A 480 -12.69 -7.27 0.07
C ALA A 480 -12.92 -5.97 0.87
N VAL A 481 -11.91 -5.55 1.65
CA VAL A 481 -11.93 -4.27 2.37
C VAL A 481 -12.02 -3.08 1.41
N ASN A 482 -11.28 -3.09 0.30
CA ASN A 482 -11.33 -2.05 -0.73
C ASN A 482 -12.72 -1.97 -1.39
N VAL A 483 -13.35 -3.10 -1.70
CA VAL A 483 -14.72 -3.14 -2.22
C VAL A 483 -15.71 -2.48 -1.25
N MET A 484 -15.60 -2.80 0.04
CA MET A 484 -16.44 -2.18 1.08
C MET A 484 -16.15 -0.68 1.22
N SER A 485 -14.88 -0.27 1.19
CA SER A 485 -14.47 1.14 1.21
C SER A 485 -15.07 1.92 0.04
N ARG A 486 -14.99 1.39 -1.18
CA ARG A 486 -15.59 2.01 -2.38
C ARG A 486 -17.11 2.19 -2.25
N LYS A 487 -17.80 1.22 -1.64
CA LYS A 487 -19.23 1.33 -1.35
C LYS A 487 -19.51 2.48 -0.37
N HIS A 488 -18.74 2.58 0.71
CA HIS A 488 -18.87 3.65 1.70
C HIS A 488 -18.69 5.05 1.07
N GLU A 489 -17.78 5.19 0.10
CA GLU A 489 -17.59 6.44 -0.65
C GLU A 489 -18.84 6.85 -1.44
N PHE A 490 -19.49 5.91 -2.13
CA PHE A 490 -20.74 6.20 -2.83
C PHE A 490 -21.88 6.57 -1.87
N GLU A 491 -21.99 5.88 -0.73
CA GLU A 491 -22.97 6.20 0.32
C GLU A 491 -22.74 7.62 0.88
N ALA A 492 -21.48 8.05 1.03
CA ALA A 492 -21.12 9.39 1.50
C ALA A 492 -21.36 10.48 0.42
N ASP A 493 -21.05 10.19 -0.85
CA ASP A 493 -21.37 11.05 -1.99
C ASP A 493 -22.88 11.29 -2.12
N GLU A 494 -23.67 10.21 -2.04
CA GLU A 494 -25.12 10.28 -2.06
C GLU A 494 -25.66 11.09 -0.89
N PHE A 495 -25.09 10.92 0.31
CA PHE A 495 -25.47 11.71 1.47
C PHE A 495 -25.25 13.23 1.23
N SER A 496 -24.07 13.63 0.76
CA SER A 496 -23.79 15.04 0.44
C SER A 496 -24.69 15.59 -0.67
N LYS A 497 -24.96 14.78 -1.70
CA LYS A 497 -25.92 15.09 -2.76
C LYS A 497 -27.31 15.37 -2.21
N ASN A 498 -27.80 14.54 -1.30
CA ASN A 498 -29.12 14.67 -0.67
C ASN A 498 -29.24 15.91 0.23
N LEU A 499 -28.11 16.48 0.68
CA LEU A 499 -28.09 17.76 1.40
C LEU A 499 -28.20 18.98 0.47
N GLY A 500 -28.17 18.77 -0.85
CA GLY A 500 -28.21 19.81 -1.87
C GLY A 500 -26.85 20.13 -2.49
N TYR A 501 -25.77 19.46 -2.06
CA TYR A 501 -24.40 19.81 -2.46
C TYR A 501 -23.85 18.99 -3.64
N GLY A 502 -24.68 18.23 -4.36
CA GLY A 502 -24.20 17.31 -5.41
C GLY A 502 -23.36 17.99 -6.51
N LYS A 503 -23.74 19.21 -6.94
CA LYS A 503 -22.98 20.00 -7.92
C LYS A 503 -21.67 20.53 -7.35
N SER A 504 -21.69 21.08 -6.14
CA SER A 504 -20.51 21.63 -5.47
C SER A 504 -19.50 20.53 -5.13
N LEU A 505 -19.97 19.35 -4.70
CA LEU A 505 -19.12 18.18 -4.47
C LEU A 505 -18.45 17.74 -5.78
N ALA A 506 -19.23 17.60 -6.85
CA ALA A 506 -18.69 17.24 -8.16
C ALA A 506 -17.62 18.23 -8.65
N SER A 507 -17.85 19.53 -8.48
CA SER A 507 -16.88 20.59 -8.81
C SER A 507 -15.61 20.45 -7.97
N CYS A 508 -15.74 20.29 -6.66
CA CYS A 508 -14.63 20.12 -5.74
C CYS A 508 -13.79 18.87 -6.06
N LEU A 509 -14.43 17.73 -6.36
CA LEU A 509 -13.73 16.49 -6.70
C LEU A 509 -12.92 16.64 -8.00
N ILE A 510 -13.44 17.37 -8.99
CA ILE A 510 -12.70 17.68 -10.21
C ILE A 510 -11.47 18.53 -9.88
N LYS A 511 -11.63 19.60 -9.08
CA LYS A 511 -10.51 20.46 -8.68
C LYS A 511 -9.45 19.67 -7.90
N LEU A 512 -9.85 18.89 -6.90
CA LEU A 512 -8.95 18.03 -6.14
C LEU A 512 -8.17 17.06 -7.03
N GLN A 513 -8.83 16.46 -8.02
CA GLN A 513 -8.19 15.56 -8.96
C GLN A 513 -7.13 16.28 -9.82
N ILE A 514 -7.43 17.50 -10.27
CA ILE A 514 -6.53 18.34 -11.07
C ILE A 514 -5.32 18.77 -10.22
N GLU A 515 -5.56 19.35 -9.06
CA GLU A 515 -4.54 19.90 -8.17
C GLU A 515 -3.61 18.81 -7.64
N ASN A 516 -4.13 17.61 -7.34
CA ASN A 516 -3.32 16.47 -6.92
C ASN A 516 -2.69 15.70 -8.09
N LYS A 517 -2.93 16.09 -9.35
CA LYS A 517 -2.52 15.37 -10.57
C LYS A 517 -2.83 13.87 -10.52
N ALA A 518 -3.97 13.51 -9.91
CA ALA A 518 -4.33 12.12 -9.71
C ALA A 518 -4.76 11.46 -11.02
N THR A 519 -4.58 10.14 -11.12
CA THR A 519 -4.84 9.35 -12.34
C THR A 519 -6.25 9.57 -12.89
N MET A 520 -6.36 10.09 -14.11
CA MET A 520 -7.64 10.47 -14.73
C MET A 520 -8.31 9.34 -15.53
N ASN A 521 -7.55 8.29 -15.88
CA ASN A 521 -8.04 7.14 -16.64
C ASN A 521 -7.42 5.83 -16.08
N PRO A 522 -7.85 5.36 -14.90
CA PRO A 522 -7.27 4.16 -14.31
C PRO A 522 -7.69 2.89 -15.06
N ASP A 523 -6.84 1.86 -15.06
CA ASP A 523 -7.23 0.54 -15.57
C ASP A 523 -8.31 -0.07 -14.65
N PRO A 524 -9.38 -0.67 -15.21
CA PRO A 524 -10.49 -1.19 -14.41
C PRO A 524 -10.09 -2.31 -13.44
N ILE A 525 -9.16 -3.19 -13.83
CA ILE A 525 -8.72 -4.30 -12.97
C ILE A 525 -7.80 -3.75 -11.88
N TYR A 526 -6.86 -2.88 -12.27
CA TYR A 526 -5.97 -2.21 -11.32
C TYR A 526 -6.75 -1.44 -10.24
N SER A 527 -7.71 -0.60 -10.64
CA SER A 527 -8.52 0.20 -9.71
C SER A 527 -9.46 -0.65 -8.87
N ALA A 528 -10.00 -1.74 -9.41
CA ALA A 528 -10.80 -2.68 -8.62
C ALA A 528 -10.00 -3.32 -7.49
N TYR A 529 -8.75 -3.70 -7.76
CA TYR A 529 -7.88 -4.33 -6.76
C TYR A 529 -7.31 -3.32 -5.76
N THR A 530 -6.81 -2.17 -6.26
CA THR A 530 -5.90 -1.30 -5.51
C THR A 530 -6.59 -0.10 -4.86
N TYR A 531 -7.65 0.44 -5.45
CA TYR A 531 -8.22 1.70 -4.99
C TYR A 531 -9.23 1.51 -3.86
N SER A 532 -9.01 2.23 -2.75
CA SER A 532 -9.98 2.38 -1.67
C SER A 532 -11.10 3.38 -1.98
N HIS A 533 -10.85 4.32 -2.92
CA HIS A 533 -11.83 5.29 -3.43
C HIS A 533 -12.20 4.96 -4.90
N PRO A 534 -13.47 5.04 -5.30
CA PRO A 534 -13.84 4.84 -6.70
C PRO A 534 -13.21 5.91 -7.61
N PRO A 535 -12.83 5.57 -8.85
CA PRO A 535 -12.39 6.53 -9.86
C PRO A 535 -13.32 7.74 -10.00
N LEU A 536 -12.75 8.92 -10.29
CA LEU A 536 -13.50 10.18 -10.38
C LEU A 536 -14.74 10.07 -11.26
N VAL A 537 -14.62 9.47 -12.45
CA VAL A 537 -15.74 9.34 -13.40
C VAL A 537 -16.89 8.53 -12.80
N GLU A 538 -16.61 7.48 -12.03
CA GLU A 538 -17.65 6.69 -11.36
C GLU A 538 -18.42 7.52 -10.33
N ARG A 539 -17.70 8.31 -9.52
CA ARG A 539 -18.30 9.20 -8.51
C ARG A 539 -19.14 10.30 -9.15
N LEU A 540 -18.61 10.95 -10.20
CA LEU A 540 -19.32 12.01 -10.92
C LEU A 540 -20.60 11.48 -11.60
N ASN A 541 -20.60 10.24 -12.09
CA ASN A 541 -21.80 9.59 -12.61
C ASN A 541 -22.85 9.39 -11.51
N ALA A 542 -22.47 8.91 -10.32
CA ALA A 542 -23.37 8.73 -9.18
C ALA A 542 -23.97 10.06 -8.69
N LEU A 543 -23.18 11.13 -8.72
CA LEU A 543 -23.62 12.49 -8.39
C LEU A 543 -24.57 13.09 -9.43
N GLY A 544 -24.72 12.48 -10.61
CA GLY A 544 -25.57 12.98 -11.69
C GLY A 544 -25.00 14.26 -12.33
N ASN A 545 -23.67 14.34 -12.47
CA ASN A 545 -23.03 15.53 -13.00
C ASN A 545 -23.49 15.82 -14.45
N PRO A 546 -24.03 17.03 -14.74
CA PRO A 546 -24.53 17.38 -16.07
C PRO A 546 -23.45 17.35 -17.17
N HIS A 547 -22.17 17.53 -16.83
CA HIS A 547 -21.06 17.43 -17.79
C HIS A 547 -20.83 16.02 -18.34
N LEU A 548 -21.37 14.98 -17.67
CA LEU A 548 -21.35 13.58 -18.11
C LEU A 548 -22.70 13.15 -18.72
N ALA A 549 -23.80 13.78 -18.30
CA ALA A 549 -25.15 13.45 -18.78
C ALA A 549 -25.42 13.89 -20.23
N SER A 550 -24.61 14.78 -20.82
CA SER A 550 -24.89 15.40 -22.12
C SER A 550 -24.48 14.58 -23.36
N LYS A 551 -24.25 13.25 -23.25
CA LYS A 551 -23.93 12.39 -24.41
C LYS A 551 -24.55 10.98 -24.35
N LYS A 552 -25.86 10.93 -24.13
CA LYS A 552 -26.68 9.85 -24.72
C LYS A 552 -27.40 10.44 -25.94
N GLU A 553 -26.70 10.51 -27.06
CA GLU A 553 -27.28 10.55 -28.41
C GLU A 553 -26.53 9.54 -29.28
#